data_AF-A0A7Y6I329-F1
#
_entry.id   AF-A0A7Y6I329-F1
#
_cell.length_a   1.000
_cell.length_b   1.000
_cell.length_c   1.000
_cell.angle_alpha   90.00
_cell.angle_beta   90.00
_cell.angle_gamma   90.00
#
_symmetry.space_group_name_H-M   'P 1'
#
loop_
_entity.id
_entity.type
_entity.pdbx_description
1 polymer ?
#
loop_
_entity_poly.entity_id
_entity_poly.type
_entity_poly.pdbx_seq_one_letter_code
_entity_poly.pdbx_strand_id
1 'polypeptide(L)'
;MTLTDEILDRLGDPGLEQFAGMLGTCTATTRTVLQVVTGTIVGGMARNADDPDGAEALRGALEDHVDADPFNGDIASLTRDGQSILGHVLGAQGTEQAAAELSRLAGADPAALMKILPLVAPMVMSVLACHVAEHDMEARDVADVLHREQAALPLRLTDFVEALLDGVYGPPAPLRARTRPRPQVDW
;
A
#
# COMPACT_ATOMS: atom_id res chain seq x y z
N MET A 1 5.42 -13.39 9.08
CA MET A 1 4.09 -12.77 9.30
C MET A 1 4.11 -11.49 8.51
N THR A 2 3.09 -11.24 7.69
CA THR A 2 3.01 -10.02 6.86
C THR A 2 2.38 -8.87 7.65
N LEU A 3 2.59 -7.63 7.21
CA LEU A 3 1.88 -6.45 7.76
C LEU A 3 0.36 -6.64 7.69
N THR A 4 -0.09 -7.31 6.63
CA THR A 4 -1.50 -7.60 6.41
C THR A 4 -2.04 -8.59 7.44
N ASP A 5 -1.29 -9.65 7.73
CA ASP A 5 -1.66 -10.63 8.76
C ASP A 5 -1.76 -9.96 10.13
N GLU A 6 -0.84 -9.04 10.44
CA GLU A 6 -0.85 -8.30 11.71
C GLU A 6 -2.05 -7.37 11.86
N ILE A 7 -2.42 -6.63 10.81
CA ILE A 7 -3.64 -5.80 10.82
C ILE A 7 -4.87 -6.66 11.06
N LEU A 8 -4.97 -7.81 10.38
CA LEU A 8 -6.09 -8.73 10.53
C LEU A 8 -6.15 -9.34 11.94
N ASP A 9 -5.00 -9.64 12.54
CA ASP A 9 -4.90 -10.15 13.91
C ASP A 9 -5.32 -9.10 14.93
N ARG A 10 -4.82 -7.86 14.80
CA ARG A 10 -5.19 -6.73 15.68
C ARG A 10 -6.66 -6.34 15.58
N LEU A 11 -7.27 -6.41 14.38
CA LEU A 11 -8.70 -6.18 14.19
C LEU A 11 -9.56 -7.25 14.90
N GLY A 12 -9.08 -8.49 14.88
CA GLY A 12 -9.84 -9.65 15.34
C GLY A 12 -11.19 -9.81 14.65
N ASP A 13 -12.02 -10.69 15.19
CA ASP A 13 -13.37 -10.92 14.66
C ASP A 13 -14.28 -9.69 14.74
N PRO A 14 -14.31 -8.90 15.84
CA PRO A 14 -15.18 -7.72 15.92
C PRO A 14 -14.85 -6.64 14.90
N GLY A 15 -13.57 -6.37 14.66
CA GLY A 15 -13.14 -5.43 13.63
C GLY A 15 -13.54 -5.92 12.24
N LEU A 16 -13.31 -7.21 11.94
CA LEU A 16 -13.73 -7.80 10.68
C LEU A 16 -15.25 -7.72 10.44
N GLU A 17 -16.07 -7.91 11.48
CA GLU A 17 -17.51 -7.74 11.40
C GLU A 17 -17.92 -6.29 11.10
N GLN A 18 -17.23 -5.31 11.71
CA GLN A 18 -17.47 -3.90 11.43
C GLN A 18 -17.17 -3.55 9.96
N PHE A 19 -16.01 -3.98 9.44
CA PHE A 19 -15.66 -3.79 8.04
C PHE A 19 -16.62 -4.53 7.09
N ALA A 20 -17.06 -5.73 7.47
CA ALA A 20 -18.07 -6.49 6.71
C ALA A 20 -19.40 -5.74 6.61
N GLY A 21 -19.83 -5.11 7.70
CA GLY A 21 -21.01 -4.23 7.71
C GLY A 21 -20.86 -3.01 6.81
N MET A 22 -19.68 -2.37 6.80
CA MET A 22 -19.39 -1.22 5.92
C MET A 22 -19.35 -1.61 4.44
N LEU A 23 -18.82 -2.78 4.12
CA LEU A 23 -18.72 -3.33 2.76
C LEU A 23 -20.01 -4.00 2.27
N GLY A 24 -20.95 -4.30 3.18
CA GLY A 24 -22.16 -5.06 2.85
C GLY A 24 -21.88 -6.50 2.42
N THR A 25 -20.82 -7.12 2.96
CA THR A 25 -20.35 -8.46 2.59
C THR A 25 -20.12 -9.35 3.81
N CYS A 26 -19.70 -10.60 3.62
CA CYS A 26 -19.34 -11.49 4.74
C CYS A 26 -17.89 -11.27 5.21
N THR A 27 -17.56 -11.73 6.41
CA THR A 27 -16.21 -11.59 6.99
C THR A 27 -15.12 -12.26 6.14
N ALA A 28 -15.44 -13.36 5.45
CA ALA A 28 -14.52 -14.03 4.54
C ALA A 28 -14.13 -13.14 3.35
N THR A 29 -15.12 -12.54 2.67
CA THR A 29 -14.87 -11.59 1.56
C THR A 29 -14.20 -10.32 2.07
N THR A 30 -14.58 -9.83 3.25
CA THR A 30 -13.97 -8.66 3.90
C THR A 30 -12.49 -8.86 4.15
N ARG A 31 -12.09 -10.03 4.67
CA ARG A 31 -10.68 -10.37 4.86
C ARG A 31 -9.91 -10.28 3.53
N THR A 32 -10.46 -10.83 2.44
CA THR A 32 -9.85 -10.70 1.11
C THR A 32 -9.75 -9.23 0.68
N VAL A 33 -10.82 -8.45 0.82
CA VAL A 33 -10.82 -7.02 0.46
C VAL A 33 -9.73 -6.27 1.23
N LEU A 34 -9.64 -6.48 2.55
CA LEU A 34 -8.61 -5.85 3.39
C LEU A 34 -7.20 -6.26 2.96
N GLN A 35 -6.97 -7.53 2.60
CA GLN A 35 -5.67 -7.97 2.08
C GLN A 35 -5.27 -7.23 0.82
N VAL A 36 -6.20 -7.07 -0.14
CA VAL A 36 -5.92 -6.35 -1.39
C VAL A 36 -5.74 -4.85 -1.12
N VAL A 37 -6.57 -4.24 -0.28
CA VAL A 37 -6.46 -2.82 0.10
C VAL A 37 -5.10 -2.54 0.75
N THR A 38 -4.71 -3.35 1.75
CA THR A 38 -3.40 -3.24 2.40
C THR A 38 -2.27 -3.40 1.39
N GLY A 39 -2.34 -4.41 0.52
CA GLY A 39 -1.34 -4.63 -0.53
C GLY A 39 -1.19 -3.44 -1.48
N THR A 40 -2.30 -2.80 -1.87
CA THR A 40 -2.28 -1.59 -2.70
C THR A 40 -1.60 -0.42 -1.99
N ILE A 41 -1.89 -0.21 -0.71
CA ILE A 41 -1.28 0.85 0.11
C ILE A 41 0.22 0.61 0.27
N VAL A 42 0.61 -0.61 0.67
CA VAL A 42 2.02 -1.03 0.81
C VAL A 42 2.75 -0.89 -0.53
N GLY A 43 2.12 -1.26 -1.64
CA GLY A 43 2.70 -1.09 -2.98
C GLY A 43 2.94 0.37 -3.36
N GLY A 44 2.02 1.28 -3.01
CA GLY A 44 2.24 2.71 -3.17
C GLY A 44 3.37 3.24 -2.30
N MET A 45 3.47 2.78 -1.04
CA MET A 45 4.55 3.17 -0.13
C MET A 45 5.90 2.67 -0.63
N ALA A 46 5.97 1.42 -1.09
CA ALA A 46 7.18 0.82 -1.67
C ALA A 46 7.66 1.64 -2.86
N ARG A 47 6.74 2.00 -3.77
CA ARG A 47 7.04 2.83 -4.94
C ARG A 47 7.55 4.22 -4.56
N ASN A 48 7.01 4.84 -3.52
CA ASN A 48 7.54 6.12 -3.05
C ASN A 48 8.93 5.97 -2.41
N ALA A 49 9.18 4.83 -1.76
CA ALA A 49 10.45 4.51 -1.12
C ALA A 49 11.54 4.04 -2.11
N ASP A 50 11.22 3.84 -3.40
CA ASP A 50 12.23 3.64 -4.46
C ASP A 50 13.11 4.90 -4.66
N ASP A 51 12.56 6.06 -4.34
CA ASP A 51 13.32 7.31 -4.29
C ASP A 51 13.91 7.52 -2.87
N PRO A 52 15.22 7.80 -2.73
CA PRO A 52 15.83 8.04 -1.41
C PRO A 52 15.15 9.15 -0.61
N ASP A 53 14.73 10.24 -1.25
CA ASP A 53 14.04 11.34 -0.57
C ASP A 53 12.62 10.92 -0.15
N GLY A 54 11.97 10.07 -0.95
CA GLY A 54 10.67 9.49 -0.63
C GLY A 54 10.72 8.49 0.52
N ALA A 55 11.77 7.67 0.59
CA ALA A 55 12.02 6.75 1.70
C ALA A 55 12.26 7.52 3.01
N GLU A 56 13.03 8.61 2.96
CA GLU A 56 13.29 9.46 4.12
C GLU A 56 12.03 10.17 4.59
N ALA A 57 11.24 10.72 3.65
CA ALA A 57 9.95 11.34 3.96
C ALA A 57 8.97 10.34 4.60
N LEU A 58 8.91 9.11 4.08
CA LEU A 58 8.12 8.05 4.68
C LEU A 58 8.62 7.71 6.08
N ARG A 59 9.93 7.60 6.28
CA ARG A 59 10.51 7.31 7.60
C ARG A 59 10.16 8.39 8.62
N GLY A 60 10.27 9.67 8.26
CA GLY A 60 9.83 10.76 9.11
C GLY A 60 8.33 10.69 9.43
N ALA A 61 7.48 10.40 8.44
CA ALA A 61 6.05 10.27 8.66
C ALA A 61 5.67 9.10 9.59
N LEU A 62 6.47 8.02 9.62
CA LEU A 62 6.25 6.89 10.52
C LEU A 62 6.53 7.25 11.98
N GLU A 63 7.41 8.22 12.27
CA GLU A 63 7.67 8.68 13.64
C GLU A 63 6.41 9.26 14.30
N ASP A 64 5.59 9.97 13.52
CA ASP A 64 4.32 10.54 13.99
C ASP A 64 3.24 9.47 14.30
N HIS A 65 3.45 8.22 13.87
CA HIS A 65 2.46 7.15 13.93
C HIS A 65 2.83 5.99 14.85
N VAL A 66 3.98 6.05 15.55
CA VAL A 66 4.42 5.00 16.48
C VAL A 66 3.43 4.79 17.64
N ASP A 67 2.91 5.89 18.19
CA ASP A 67 1.98 5.89 19.33
C ASP A 67 0.50 5.99 18.91
N ALA A 68 0.22 5.96 17.60
CA ALA A 68 -1.15 6.02 17.10
C ALA A 68 -1.87 4.68 17.33
N ASP A 69 -3.12 4.74 17.80
CA ASP A 69 -4.01 3.58 17.88
C ASP A 69 -5.17 3.70 16.86
N PRO A 70 -4.91 3.38 15.58
CA PRO A 70 -5.94 3.46 14.54
C PRO A 70 -6.98 2.35 14.63
N PHE A 71 -6.79 1.35 15.49
CA PHE A 71 -7.71 0.22 15.64
C PHE A 71 -8.89 0.57 16.56
N ASN A 72 -8.70 1.53 17.47
CA ASN A 72 -9.74 2.03 18.38
C ASN A 72 -10.09 3.51 18.14
N GLY A 73 -9.57 4.12 17.08
CA GLY A 73 -9.77 5.53 16.76
C GLY A 73 -11.18 5.88 16.26
N ASP A 74 -11.53 7.16 16.35
CA ASP A 74 -12.76 7.68 15.76
C ASP A 74 -12.72 7.65 14.22
N ILE A 75 -13.76 7.12 13.59
CA ILE A 75 -13.86 6.93 12.14
C ILE A 75 -13.61 8.23 11.37
N ALA A 76 -14.11 9.38 11.85
CA ALA A 76 -13.97 10.64 11.13
C ALA A 76 -12.52 11.16 11.21
N SER A 77 -11.84 10.97 12.34
CA SER A 77 -10.43 11.29 12.49
C SER A 77 -9.57 10.39 11.61
N LEU A 78 -9.79 9.08 11.66
CA LEU A 78 -9.06 8.10 10.85
C LEU A 78 -9.24 8.34 9.36
N THR A 79 -10.46 8.65 8.94
CA THR A 79 -10.74 8.95 7.52
C THR A 79 -9.95 10.17 7.04
N ARG A 80 -9.87 11.24 7.86
CA ARG A 80 -9.14 12.45 7.48
C ARG A 80 -7.63 12.20 7.40
N ASP A 81 -7.10 11.51 8.39
CA ASP A 81 -5.69 11.14 8.44
C ASP A 81 -5.31 10.23 7.27
N GLY A 82 -6.10 9.17 7.05
CA GLY A 82 -5.92 8.26 5.92
C GLY A 82 -6.04 8.92 4.54
N GLN A 83 -6.90 9.92 4.37
CA GLN A 83 -6.94 10.71 3.13
C GLN A 83 -5.63 11.45 2.88
N SER A 84 -5.01 12.00 3.94
CA SER A 84 -3.68 12.63 3.85
C SER A 84 -2.63 11.59 3.47
N ILE A 85 -2.58 10.45 4.17
CA ILE A 85 -1.63 9.36 3.90
C ILE A 85 -1.77 8.87 2.44
N LEU A 86 -2.99 8.54 2.01
CA LEU A 86 -3.25 8.08 0.64
C LEU A 86 -2.92 9.12 -0.42
N GLY A 87 -3.09 10.41 -0.13
CA GLY A 87 -2.68 11.48 -1.03
C GLY A 87 -1.17 11.51 -1.29
N HIS A 88 -0.36 11.19 -0.28
CA HIS A 88 1.10 11.05 -0.44
C HIS A 88 1.46 9.72 -1.10
N VAL A 89 0.81 8.64 -0.68
CA VAL A 89 1.13 7.26 -1.09
C VAL A 89 0.70 6.94 -2.53
N LEU A 90 -0.52 7.34 -2.90
CA LEU A 90 -1.12 7.03 -4.21
C LEU A 90 -1.23 8.26 -5.11
N GLY A 91 -1.02 9.47 -4.58
CA GLY A 91 -1.23 10.72 -5.31
C GLY A 91 -2.68 11.19 -5.32
N ALA A 92 -2.91 12.39 -5.86
CA ALA A 92 -4.21 13.08 -5.78
C ALA A 92 -5.39 12.33 -6.42
N GLN A 93 -5.17 11.55 -7.48
CA GLN A 93 -6.21 10.70 -8.11
C GLN A 93 -6.04 9.19 -7.77
N GLY A 94 -5.03 8.83 -7.00
CA GLY A 94 -4.65 7.43 -6.80
C GLY A 94 -5.68 6.64 -6.00
N THR A 95 -6.31 7.26 -5.00
CA THR A 95 -7.36 6.59 -4.19
C THR A 95 -8.56 6.19 -5.04
N GLU A 96 -9.01 7.05 -5.95
CA GLU A 96 -10.15 6.79 -6.84
C GLU A 96 -9.84 5.67 -7.84
N GLN A 97 -8.64 5.72 -8.42
CA GLN A 97 -8.16 4.67 -9.34
C GLN A 97 -7.99 3.33 -8.62
N ALA A 98 -7.40 3.34 -7.43
CA ALA A 98 -7.27 2.16 -6.58
C ALA A 98 -8.65 1.57 -6.28
N ALA A 99 -9.61 2.38 -5.83
CA ALA A 99 -10.96 1.91 -5.54
C ALA A 99 -11.66 1.28 -6.76
N ALA A 100 -11.49 1.87 -7.95
CA ALA A 100 -12.07 1.32 -9.18
C ALA A 100 -11.46 -0.04 -9.57
N GLU A 101 -10.14 -0.17 -9.48
CA GLU A 101 -9.46 -1.41 -9.83
C GLU A 101 -9.66 -2.51 -8.78
N LEU A 102 -9.65 -2.13 -7.49
CA LEU A 102 -10.04 -3.00 -6.38
C LEU A 102 -11.48 -3.51 -6.52
N SER A 103 -12.41 -2.66 -6.96
CA SER A 103 -13.80 -3.06 -7.17
C SER A 103 -13.92 -4.16 -8.21
N ARG A 104 -13.19 -4.01 -9.33
CA ARG A 104 -13.15 -5.02 -10.40
C ARG A 104 -12.57 -6.35 -9.93
N LEU A 105 -11.57 -6.31 -9.06
CA LEU A 105 -10.89 -7.51 -8.57
C LEU A 105 -11.67 -8.21 -7.45
N ALA A 106 -12.06 -7.47 -6.42
CA ALA A 106 -12.66 -8.00 -5.21
C ALA A 106 -14.19 -8.16 -5.31
N GLY A 107 -14.81 -7.65 -6.37
CA GLY A 107 -16.26 -7.65 -6.54
C GLY A 107 -16.98 -6.79 -5.48
N ALA A 108 -16.27 -5.84 -4.89
CA ALA A 108 -16.79 -4.93 -3.87
C ALA A 108 -17.24 -3.60 -4.51
N ASP A 109 -18.18 -2.92 -3.86
CA ASP A 109 -18.68 -1.62 -4.33
C ASP A 109 -17.57 -0.55 -4.29
N PRO A 110 -17.34 0.21 -5.38
CA PRO A 110 -16.31 1.25 -5.41
C PRO A 110 -16.52 2.34 -4.33
N ALA A 111 -17.77 2.70 -4.03
CA ALA A 111 -18.05 3.73 -3.03
C ALA A 111 -17.81 3.22 -1.61
N ALA A 112 -18.00 1.92 -1.36
CA ALA A 112 -17.57 1.29 -0.12
C ALA A 112 -16.03 1.27 -0.01
N LEU A 113 -15.31 0.92 -1.09
CA LEU A 113 -13.85 0.93 -1.11
C LEU A 113 -13.25 2.33 -0.87
N MET A 114 -13.88 3.39 -1.42
CA MET A 114 -13.50 4.78 -1.14
C MET A 114 -13.64 5.17 0.34
N LYS A 115 -14.42 4.43 1.13
CA LYS A 115 -14.53 4.61 2.60
C LYS A 115 -13.55 3.72 3.35
N ILE A 116 -13.28 2.52 2.85
CA ILE A 116 -12.38 1.55 3.50
C ILE A 116 -10.91 1.96 3.34
N LEU A 117 -10.49 2.39 2.14
CA LEU A 117 -9.10 2.77 1.86
C LEU A 117 -8.55 3.77 2.91
N PRO A 118 -9.23 4.90 3.20
CA PRO A 118 -8.75 5.84 4.22
C PRO A 118 -8.76 5.28 5.64
N LEU A 119 -9.57 4.28 5.97
CA LEU A 119 -9.55 3.69 7.31
C LEU A 119 -8.38 2.72 7.49
N VAL A 120 -7.96 2.05 6.42
CA VAL A 120 -6.86 1.07 6.47
C VAL A 120 -5.50 1.76 6.41
N ALA A 121 -5.37 2.91 5.74
CA ALA A 121 -4.08 3.59 5.58
C ALA A 121 -3.37 3.94 6.92
N PRO A 122 -4.04 4.53 7.94
CA PRO A 122 -3.43 4.75 9.25
C PRO A 122 -3.04 3.44 9.95
N MET A 123 -3.78 2.34 9.76
CA MET A 123 -3.44 1.03 10.33
C MET A 123 -2.14 0.48 9.75
N VAL A 124 -1.95 0.61 8.43
CA VAL A 124 -0.69 0.22 7.76
C VAL A 124 0.47 1.06 8.29
N MET A 125 0.29 2.38 8.40
CA MET A 125 1.31 3.28 8.96
C MET A 125 1.67 2.94 10.39
N SER A 126 0.67 2.71 11.27
CA SER A 126 0.89 2.38 12.68
C SER A 126 1.65 1.06 12.85
N VAL A 127 1.25 0.00 12.13
CA VAL A 127 1.96 -1.29 12.20
C VAL A 127 3.40 -1.15 11.69
N LEU A 128 3.60 -0.48 10.54
CA LEU A 128 4.93 -0.25 10.00
C LEU A 128 5.80 0.61 10.93
N ALA A 129 5.21 1.62 11.57
CA ALA A 129 5.86 2.49 12.54
C ALA A 129 6.32 1.72 13.78
N CYS A 130 5.50 0.80 14.30
CA CYS A 130 5.90 -0.10 15.38
C CYS A 130 7.14 -0.93 14.98
N HIS A 131 7.14 -1.55 13.79
CA HIS A 131 8.29 -2.34 13.32
C HIS A 131 9.55 -1.49 13.21
N VAL A 132 9.40 -0.29 12.66
CA VAL A 132 10.44 0.71 12.54
C VAL A 132 11.07 1.07 13.90
N ALA A 133 10.22 1.31 14.90
CA ALA A 133 10.66 1.67 16.25
C ALA A 133 11.26 0.48 17.00
N GLU A 134 10.70 -0.72 16.87
CA GLU A 134 11.17 -1.94 17.54
C GLU A 134 12.53 -2.41 17.01
N HIS A 135 12.81 -2.18 15.74
CA HIS A 135 14.02 -2.65 15.06
C HIS A 135 15.04 -1.54 14.73
N ASP A 136 14.79 -0.29 15.15
CA ASP A 136 15.65 0.87 14.89
C ASP A 136 15.99 1.01 13.39
N MET A 137 14.96 0.86 12.53
CA MET A 137 15.14 0.68 11.08
C MET A 137 15.41 1.98 10.35
N GLU A 138 16.44 2.09 9.51
CA GLU A 138 16.66 3.30 8.72
C GLU A 138 15.70 3.36 7.50
N ALA A 139 15.60 4.50 6.82
CA ALA A 139 14.71 4.67 5.66
C ALA A 139 14.88 3.58 4.59
N ARG A 140 16.11 3.12 4.38
CA ARG A 140 16.42 2.01 3.46
C ARG A 140 15.83 0.67 3.92
N ASP A 141 15.91 0.37 5.22
CA ASP A 141 15.37 -0.87 5.77
C ASP A 141 13.84 -0.89 5.65
N VAL A 142 13.19 0.27 5.80
CA VAL A 142 11.75 0.44 5.57
C VAL A 142 11.41 0.12 4.11
N ALA A 143 12.15 0.68 3.15
CA ALA A 143 11.97 0.37 1.74
C ALA A 143 12.10 -1.14 1.47
N ASP A 144 13.13 -1.79 2.04
CA ASP A 144 13.37 -3.23 1.87
C ASP A 144 12.24 -4.09 2.45
N VAL A 145 11.64 -3.69 3.58
CA VAL A 145 10.48 -4.37 4.16
C VAL A 145 9.24 -4.21 3.28
N LEU A 146 8.95 -3.01 2.80
CA LEU A 146 7.80 -2.76 1.92
C LEU A 146 7.87 -3.60 0.63
N HIS A 147 9.06 -3.71 0.03
CA HIS A 147 9.28 -4.57 -1.13
C HIS A 147 9.09 -6.05 -0.82
N ARG A 148 9.54 -6.50 0.36
CA ARG A 148 9.35 -7.89 0.80
C ARG A 148 7.87 -8.21 1.01
N GLU A 149 7.12 -7.29 1.61
CA GLU A 149 5.68 -7.42 1.81
C GLU A 149 4.93 -7.49 0.47
N GLN A 150 5.30 -6.65 -0.50
CA GLN A 150 4.76 -6.72 -1.86
C GLN A 150 5.07 -8.06 -2.54
N ALA A 151 6.29 -8.58 -2.37
CA ALA A 151 6.71 -9.88 -2.92
C ALA A 151 6.08 -11.08 -2.19
N ALA A 152 5.66 -10.91 -0.93
CA ALA A 152 4.99 -11.94 -0.14
C ALA A 152 3.51 -12.09 -0.50
N LEU A 153 2.94 -11.16 -1.28
CA LEU A 153 1.59 -11.30 -1.81
C LEU A 153 1.51 -12.56 -2.69
N PRO A 154 0.42 -13.35 -2.59
CA PRO A 154 0.29 -14.57 -3.37
C PRO A 154 0.38 -14.26 -4.86
N LEU A 155 1.07 -15.09 -5.65
CA LEU A 155 1.42 -14.84 -7.07
C LEU A 155 0.26 -14.30 -7.95
N ARG A 156 -1.00 -14.70 -7.68
CA ARG A 156 -2.18 -14.16 -8.39
C ARG A 156 -2.43 -12.66 -8.16
N LEU A 157 -1.92 -12.10 -7.07
CA LEU A 157 -2.00 -10.71 -6.70
C LEU A 157 -0.80 -9.91 -7.21
N THR A 158 0.38 -10.54 -7.35
CA THR A 158 1.57 -9.93 -7.99
C THR A 158 1.31 -9.65 -9.47
N ASP A 159 0.77 -10.62 -10.21
CA ASP A 159 0.37 -10.45 -11.62
C ASP A 159 -0.66 -9.31 -11.79
N PHE A 160 -1.50 -9.09 -10.77
CA PHE A 160 -2.48 -8.02 -10.73
C PHE A 160 -1.83 -6.64 -10.46
N VAL A 161 -0.90 -6.55 -9.50
CA VAL A 161 -0.18 -5.31 -9.21
C VAL A 161 0.66 -4.88 -10.41
N GLU A 162 1.30 -5.81 -11.11
CA GLU A 162 2.00 -5.49 -12.37
C GLU A 162 1.03 -4.94 -13.43
N ALA A 163 -0.15 -5.57 -13.60
CA ALA A 163 -1.16 -5.08 -14.54
C ALA A 163 -1.74 -3.71 -14.17
N LEU A 164 -1.88 -3.42 -12.86
CA LEU A 164 -2.29 -2.11 -12.35
C LEU A 164 -1.22 -1.05 -12.64
N LEU A 165 0.04 -1.36 -12.37
CA LEU A 165 1.16 -0.46 -12.59
C LEU A 165 1.34 -0.14 -14.09
N ASP A 166 1.21 -1.15 -14.96
CA ASP A 166 1.19 -0.94 -16.41
C ASP A 166 -0.01 -0.11 -16.88
N GLY A 167 -1.18 -0.29 -16.25
CA GLY A 167 -2.39 0.47 -16.55
C GLY A 167 -2.33 1.94 -16.12
N VAL A 168 -1.68 2.22 -14.98
CA VAL A 168 -1.56 3.57 -14.42
C VAL A 168 -0.37 4.33 -15.01
N TYR A 169 0.74 3.66 -15.31
CA TYR A 169 2.01 4.30 -15.69
C TYR A 169 2.44 4.03 -17.14
N GLY A 170 1.78 3.11 -17.84
CA GLY A 170 2.20 2.64 -19.16
C GLY A 170 3.40 1.68 -19.10
N PRO A 171 3.66 0.93 -20.18
CA PRO A 171 4.71 -0.09 -20.19
C PRO A 171 6.10 0.53 -19.93
N PRO A 172 7.01 -0.19 -19.24
CA PRO A 172 8.37 0.30 -19.01
C PRO A 172 9.03 0.63 -20.35
N ALA A 173 9.58 1.84 -20.45
CA ALA A 173 10.25 2.29 -21.66
C ALA A 173 11.32 1.25 -22.07
N PRO A 174 11.33 0.80 -23.34
CA PRO A 174 12.29 -0.21 -23.76
C PRO A 174 13.70 0.33 -23.51
N LEU A 175 14.50 -0.45 -22.79
CA LEU A 175 15.93 -0.22 -22.58
C LEU A 175 16.55 0.11 -23.94
N ARG A 176 16.84 1.39 -24.17
CA ARG A 176 17.55 1.82 -25.37
C ARG A 176 18.88 1.10 -25.35
N ALA A 177 19.03 0.11 -26.23
CA ALA A 177 20.28 -0.57 -26.47
C ALA A 177 21.35 0.51 -26.65
N ARG A 178 22.29 0.56 -25.69
CA ARG A 178 23.47 1.40 -25.77
C ARG A 178 24.21 0.97 -27.03
N THR A 179 23.99 1.68 -28.13
CA THR A 179 24.77 1.52 -29.34
C THR A 179 26.21 1.85 -28.97
N ARG A 180 27.03 0.81 -28.80
CA ARG A 180 28.48 0.98 -28.70
C ARG A 180 28.93 1.77 -29.94
N PRO A 181 29.68 2.87 -29.78
CA PRO A 181 30.29 3.52 -30.93
C PRO A 181 31.20 2.51 -31.64
N ARG A 182 31.03 2.38 -32.96
CA ARG A 182 31.91 1.57 -33.81
C ARG A 182 33.33 2.12 -33.71
N PRO A 183 34.37 1.29 -33.55
CA PRO A 183 35.74 1.77 -33.66
C PRO A 183 35.97 2.24 -35.10
N GLN A 184 36.36 3.50 -35.23
CA GLN A 184 36.78 4.10 -36.49
C GLN A 184 38.16 3.53 -36.83
N VAL A 185 38.23 2.75 -37.91
CA VAL A 185 39.50 2.32 -38.51
C VAL A 185 39.92 3.42 -39.48
N ASP A 186 40.83 4.26 -39.04
CA ASP A 186 41.56 5.19 -39.92
C ASP A 186 42.65 4.39 -40.66
N TRP A 187 42.67 4.49 -41.98
CA TRP A 187 43.80 4.06 -42.83
C TRP A 187 44.73 5.25 -43.06
#